data_AF-A0A3N0YAU3-F1
#
_entry.id   AF-A0A3N0YAU3-F1
#
_cell.length_a   1.000
_cell.length_b   1.000
_cell.length_c   1.000
_cell.angle_alpha   90.00
_cell.angle_beta   90.00
_cell.angle_gamma   90.00
#
_symmetry.space_group_name_H-M   'P 1'
#
loop_
_entity.id
_entity.type
_entity.pdbx_description
1 polymer ?
#
loop_
_entity_poly.entity_id
_entity_poly.type
_entity_poly.pdbx_seq_one_letter_code
_entity_poly.pdbx_strand_id
1 'polypeptide(L)'
;MASESWLESSLRRSSKLGQEVLEKAKRRSVSCSSARPRPSPMFNHHERESERDVSHSNLDHAFATIVEYMSETTRQCQKFYKTVHLAQPSEQGHICRYHSQQMLRTADQKHNATAAIKPDIGSSETEDFLIEVSPGTYSITAAMQDTRPETKTVHIDAGESISLTFNL
;
A
#
# COMPACT_ATOMS: atom_id res chain seq x y z
N MET A 1 8.88 -6.51 -32.93
CA MET A 1 9.88 -7.59 -32.82
C MET A 1 10.94 -7.37 -31.73
N ALA A 2 11.41 -6.14 -31.45
CA ALA A 2 12.42 -5.92 -30.38
C ALA A 2 11.87 -5.99 -28.94
N SER A 3 10.56 -5.79 -28.74
CA SER A 3 9.90 -5.83 -27.42
C SER A 3 9.68 -7.26 -26.92
N GLU A 4 9.33 -8.19 -27.81
CA GLU A 4 9.08 -9.59 -27.49
C GLU A 4 10.36 -10.32 -27.07
N SER A 5 11.49 -10.05 -27.74
CA SER A 5 12.78 -10.65 -27.40
C SER A 5 13.31 -10.18 -26.03
N TRP A 6 12.99 -8.95 -25.62
CA TRP A 6 13.33 -8.43 -24.30
C TRP A 6 12.51 -9.08 -23.19
N LEU A 7 11.20 -9.24 -23.40
CA LEU A 7 10.30 -9.90 -22.45
C LEU A 7 10.68 -11.37 -22.24
N GLU A 8 10.92 -12.10 -23.34
CA GLU A 8 11.40 -13.49 -23.32
C GLU A 8 12.72 -13.62 -22.54
N SER A 9 13.65 -12.69 -22.77
CA SER A 9 14.95 -12.65 -22.07
C SER A 9 14.81 -12.33 -20.58
N SER A 10 13.85 -11.48 -20.20
CA SER A 10 13.55 -11.16 -18.81
C SER A 10 12.93 -12.34 -18.06
N LEU A 11 11.97 -13.03 -18.70
CA LEU A 11 11.32 -14.21 -18.16
C LEU A 11 12.30 -15.36 -17.98
N ARG A 12 13.17 -15.63 -18.97
CA ARG A 12 14.21 -16.66 -18.86
C ARG A 12 15.19 -16.38 -17.71
N ARG A 13 15.62 -15.13 -17.54
CA ARG A 13 16.51 -14.74 -16.43
C ARG A 13 15.83 -14.94 -15.08
N SER A 14 14.57 -14.53 -14.96
CA SER A 14 13.79 -14.65 -13.72
C SER A 14 13.53 -16.12 -13.36
N SER A 15 13.20 -16.95 -14.36
CA SER A 15 13.02 -18.40 -14.18
C SER A 15 14.29 -19.08 -13.69
N LYS A 16 15.44 -18.77 -14.31
CA LYS A 16 16.74 -19.32 -13.91
C LYS A 16 17.11 -18.93 -12.47
N LEU A 17 16.95 -17.66 -12.11
CA LEU A 17 17.21 -17.17 -10.75
C LEU A 17 16.29 -17.85 -9.73
N GLY A 18 14.99 -17.98 -10.04
CA GLY A 18 14.03 -18.68 -9.18
C GLY A 18 14.43 -20.12 -8.92
N GLN A 19 14.93 -20.82 -9.93
CA GLN A 19 15.39 -22.21 -9.79
C GLN A 19 16.67 -22.33 -8.95
N GLU A 20 17.63 -21.40 -9.12
CA GLU A 20 18.83 -21.35 -8.29
C GLU A 20 18.51 -21.09 -6.81
N VAL A 21 17.56 -20.19 -6.53
CA VAL A 21 17.08 -19.90 -5.18
C VAL A 21 16.41 -21.13 -4.56
N LEU A 22 15.56 -21.83 -5.32
CA LEU A 22 14.90 -23.06 -4.86
C LEU A 22 15.93 -24.15 -4.49
N GLU A 23 16.91 -24.40 -5.35
CA GLU A 23 17.95 -25.40 -5.08
C GLU A 23 18.83 -24.99 -3.90
N LYS A 24 19.11 -23.69 -3.73
CA LYS A 24 19.82 -23.16 -2.56
C LYS A 24 19.01 -23.31 -1.26
N ALA A 25 17.69 -23.10 -1.32
CA ALA A 25 16.79 -23.31 -0.20
C ALA A 25 16.72 -24.79 0.19
N LYS A 26 16.61 -25.71 -0.78
CA LYS A 26 16.67 -27.16 -0.54
C LYS A 26 17.98 -27.60 0.13
N ARG A 27 19.13 -27.00 -0.23
CA ARG A 27 20.41 -27.30 0.44
C ARG A 27 20.49 -26.77 1.87
N ARG A 28 19.73 -25.73 2.18
CA ARG A 28 19.65 -25.10 3.51
C ARG A 28 18.46 -25.58 4.33
N SER A 29 17.60 -26.41 3.76
CA SER A 29 16.44 -26.91 4.47
C SER A 29 16.93 -27.84 5.57
N VAL A 30 16.86 -27.36 6.80
CA VAL A 30 17.06 -28.18 7.99
C VAL A 30 15.80 -29.02 8.13
N SER A 31 15.92 -30.34 8.03
CA SER A 31 14.84 -31.21 8.49
C SER A 31 14.74 -30.99 10.00
N CYS A 32 13.71 -30.27 10.43
CA CYS A 32 13.35 -30.12 11.84
C CYS A 32 12.83 -31.46 12.38
N SER A 33 13.65 -32.49 12.31
CA SER A 33 13.46 -33.83 12.88
C SER A 33 14.74 -34.22 13.63
N SER A 34 15.25 -33.31 14.46
CA SER A 34 16.26 -33.63 15.47
C SER A 34 16.21 -32.64 16.63
N ALA A 35 15.01 -32.39 17.16
CA ALA A 35 14.87 -31.88 18.52
C ALA A 35 14.75 -33.10 19.44
N ARG A 36 15.90 -33.63 19.86
CA ARG A 36 16.02 -34.71 20.84
C ARG A 36 15.23 -34.31 22.11
N PRO A 37 14.25 -35.09 22.59
CA PRO A 37 13.54 -34.78 23.82
C PRO A 37 14.49 -34.92 25.00
N ARG A 38 14.62 -33.85 25.79
CA ARG A 38 15.31 -33.87 27.09
C ARG A 38 14.49 -34.72 28.08
N PRO A 39 15.09 -35.66 28.82
CA PRO A 39 14.32 -36.56 29.67
C PRO A 39 13.90 -35.83 30.96
N SER A 40 12.58 -35.77 31.19
CA SER A 40 11.98 -35.51 32.50
C SER A 40 11.27 -36.79 32.95
N PRO A 41 11.28 -37.16 34.25
CA PRO A 41 10.88 -38.49 34.68
C PRO A 41 9.35 -38.66 34.66
N MET A 42 8.94 -39.75 34.01
CA MET A 42 7.71 -40.52 34.20
C MET A 42 6.37 -39.77 34.27
N PHE A 43 5.64 -39.79 33.16
CA PHE A 43 4.24 -40.24 33.14
C PHE A 43 3.93 -40.92 31.80
N ASN A 44 3.00 -41.86 31.85
CA ASN A 44 2.88 -43.04 30.99
C ASN A 44 2.77 -42.80 29.47
N HIS A 45 3.28 -43.79 28.76
CA HIS A 45 3.18 -44.00 27.33
C HIS A 45 1.72 -44.31 26.93
N HIS A 46 1.06 -43.41 26.19
CA HIS A 46 0.12 -43.74 25.12
C HIS A 46 -0.02 -42.56 24.14
N GLU A 47 0.34 -42.82 22.89
CA GLU A 47 -0.23 -42.22 21.66
C GLU A 47 -0.03 -40.72 21.37
N ARG A 48 1.23 -40.42 21.04
CA ARG A 48 1.67 -39.22 20.32
C ARG A 48 1.30 -39.32 18.84
N GLU A 49 0.03 -39.12 18.50
CA GLU A 49 -0.38 -38.87 17.10
C GLU A 49 -1.55 -37.87 16.93
N SER A 50 -2.19 -37.40 18.02
CA SER A 50 -3.38 -36.52 17.94
C SER A 50 -3.11 -35.01 18.22
N GLU A 51 -2.03 -34.63 18.91
CA GLU A 51 -1.87 -33.24 19.38
C GLU A 51 -1.38 -32.23 18.32
N ARG A 52 -0.69 -32.69 17.27
CA ARG A 52 -0.23 -31.80 16.18
C ARG A 52 -1.37 -31.33 15.28
N ASP A 53 -2.37 -32.19 15.09
CA ASP A 53 -3.53 -31.94 14.23
C ASP A 53 -4.47 -30.85 14.80
N VAL A 54 -4.61 -30.80 16.13
CA VAL A 54 -5.42 -29.79 16.84
C VAL A 54 -4.81 -28.38 16.77
N SER A 55 -3.48 -28.26 16.72
CA SER A 55 -2.81 -26.95 16.63
C SER A 55 -2.85 -26.37 15.21
N HIS A 56 -2.76 -27.23 14.18
CA HIS A 56 -2.90 -26.82 12.78
C HIS A 56 -4.32 -26.41 12.45
N SER A 57 -5.33 -27.16 12.91
CA SER A 57 -6.74 -26.77 12.76
C SER A 57 -7.10 -25.46 13.46
N ASN A 58 -6.46 -25.13 14.60
CA ASN A 58 -6.63 -23.83 15.27
C ASN A 58 -6.03 -22.67 14.47
N LEU A 59 -4.83 -22.87 13.90
CA LEU A 59 -4.14 -21.86 13.07
C LEU A 59 -4.87 -21.65 11.73
N ASP A 60 -5.30 -22.73 11.08
CA ASP A 60 -6.07 -22.71 9.84
C ASP A 60 -7.42 -22.00 10.07
N HIS A 61 -8.07 -22.24 11.21
CA HIS A 61 -9.25 -21.49 11.62
C HIS A 61 -8.96 -19.99 11.79
N ALA A 62 -7.87 -19.62 12.46
CA ALA A 62 -7.49 -18.22 12.62
C ALA A 62 -7.22 -17.51 11.28
N PHE A 63 -6.53 -18.18 10.36
CA PHE A 63 -6.34 -17.65 9.00
C PHE A 63 -7.65 -17.55 8.23
N ALA A 64 -8.52 -18.55 8.32
CA ALA A 64 -9.85 -18.51 7.71
C ALA A 64 -10.66 -17.31 8.24
N THR A 65 -10.62 -17.05 9.54
CA THR A 65 -11.26 -15.88 10.18
C THR A 65 -10.69 -14.56 9.67
N ILE A 66 -9.36 -14.43 9.52
CA ILE A 66 -8.75 -13.22 8.96
C ILE A 66 -9.19 -13.01 7.50
N VAL A 67 -9.21 -14.08 6.70
CA VAL A 67 -9.67 -14.04 5.30
C VAL A 67 -11.15 -13.63 5.23
N GLU A 68 -11.98 -14.17 6.13
CA GLU A 68 -13.39 -13.79 6.24
C GLU A 68 -13.53 -12.29 6.56
N TYR A 69 -12.83 -11.79 7.57
CA TYR A 69 -12.84 -10.35 7.89
C TYR A 69 -12.34 -9.48 6.74
N MET A 70 -11.28 -9.88 6.04
CA MET A 70 -10.78 -9.15 4.87
C MET A 70 -11.81 -9.14 3.73
N SER A 71 -12.49 -10.27 3.50
CA SER A 71 -13.52 -10.38 2.48
C SER A 71 -14.74 -9.51 2.81
N GLU A 72 -15.16 -9.51 4.08
CA GLU A 72 -16.27 -8.71 4.58
C GLU A 72 -15.93 -7.21 4.51
N THR A 73 -14.73 -6.83 4.95
CA THR A 73 -14.25 -5.44 4.84
C THR A 73 -14.21 -4.99 3.39
N THR A 74 -13.70 -5.82 2.47
CA THR A 74 -13.68 -5.52 1.03
C THR A 74 -15.09 -5.32 0.47
N ARG A 75 -16.04 -6.17 0.88
CA ARG A 75 -17.45 -6.06 0.48
C ARG A 75 -18.10 -4.78 1.00
N GLN A 76 -17.82 -4.41 2.25
CA GLN A 76 -18.33 -3.17 2.84
C GLN A 76 -17.74 -1.94 2.16
N CYS A 77 -16.43 -1.92 1.88
CA CYS A 77 -15.79 -0.90 1.06
C CYS A 77 -16.45 -0.82 -0.32
N GLN A 78 -16.64 -1.95 -1.01
CA GLN A 78 -17.29 -1.97 -2.32
C GLN A 78 -18.71 -1.40 -2.28
N LYS A 79 -19.49 -1.74 -1.23
CA LYS A 79 -20.83 -1.21 -1.03
C LYS A 79 -20.79 0.32 -0.85
N PHE A 80 -19.90 0.81 0.01
CA PHE A 80 -19.67 2.24 0.21
C PHE A 80 -19.32 2.93 -1.12
N TYR A 81 -18.37 2.39 -1.88
CA TYR A 81 -17.95 2.96 -3.18
C TYR A 81 -19.07 2.97 -4.22
N LYS A 82 -19.95 1.97 -4.24
CA LYS A 82 -21.12 1.98 -5.13
C LYS A 82 -22.14 3.05 -4.75
N THR A 83 -22.21 3.40 -3.47
CA THR A 83 -23.12 4.43 -2.94
C THR A 83 -22.50 5.83 -2.89
N VAL A 84 -21.17 5.94 -3.06
CA VAL A 84 -20.36 7.17 -2.99
C VAL A 84 -20.65 8.17 -4.11
N HIS A 85 -21.39 7.82 -5.15
CA HIS A 85 -21.92 8.84 -6.09
C HIS A 85 -22.83 9.88 -5.40
N LEU A 86 -23.16 9.69 -4.12
CA LEU A 86 -23.88 10.63 -3.25
C LEU A 86 -22.96 11.32 -2.20
N ALA A 87 -21.65 11.03 -2.19
CA ALA A 87 -20.71 11.51 -1.19
C ALA A 87 -20.22 12.94 -1.50
N GLN A 88 -19.84 13.67 -0.45
CA GLN A 88 -19.40 15.05 -0.56
C GLN A 88 -18.07 15.21 -1.33
N PRO A 89 -17.82 16.38 -1.94
CA PRO A 89 -16.64 16.62 -2.78
C PRO A 89 -15.29 16.35 -2.10
N SER A 90 -15.22 16.51 -0.77
CA SER A 90 -14.01 16.27 0.03
C SER A 90 -13.61 14.78 0.06
N GLU A 91 -14.58 13.88 0.05
CA GLU A 91 -14.34 12.43 0.05
C GLU A 91 -13.96 11.92 -1.35
N GLN A 92 -14.47 12.56 -2.41
CA GLN A 92 -14.13 12.25 -3.80
C GLN A 92 -12.61 12.33 -4.06
N GLY A 93 -11.93 13.33 -3.49
CA GLY A 93 -10.49 13.53 -3.65
C GLY A 93 -9.65 12.40 -3.05
N HIS A 94 -10.01 11.93 -1.84
CA HIS A 94 -9.38 10.79 -1.18
C HIS A 94 -9.61 9.49 -1.98
N ILE A 95 -10.84 9.27 -2.42
CA ILE A 95 -11.27 8.05 -3.10
C ILE A 95 -10.58 7.89 -4.48
N CYS A 96 -10.52 8.96 -5.28
CA CYS A 96 -9.83 8.93 -6.56
C CYS A 96 -8.31 8.71 -6.41
N ARG A 97 -7.71 9.18 -5.32
CA ARG A 97 -6.26 9.11 -5.09
C ARG A 97 -5.80 7.72 -4.63
N TYR A 98 -6.58 7.03 -3.81
CA TYR A 98 -6.14 5.78 -3.18
C TYR A 98 -6.91 4.54 -3.65
N HIS A 99 -8.11 4.72 -4.24
CA HIS A 99 -9.01 3.61 -4.57
C HIS A 99 -9.54 3.63 -6.00
N SER A 100 -9.07 4.52 -6.87
CA SER A 100 -9.46 4.48 -8.27
C SER A 100 -9.04 3.15 -8.90
N GLN A 101 -10.02 2.41 -9.42
CA GLN A 101 -9.81 1.14 -10.17
C GLN A 101 -8.85 1.31 -11.36
N GLN A 102 -8.53 2.54 -11.74
CA GLN A 102 -7.57 2.92 -12.77
C GLN A 102 -6.15 2.37 -12.50
N MET A 103 -5.72 2.25 -11.24
CA MET A 103 -4.37 1.78 -10.90
C MET A 103 -4.11 0.30 -11.18
N LEU A 104 -5.15 -0.53 -11.34
CA LEU A 104 -5.00 -1.96 -11.68
C LEU A 104 -4.88 -2.21 -13.19
N ARG A 105 -5.00 -1.18 -14.04
CA ARG A 105 -4.97 -1.33 -15.51
C ARG A 105 -3.82 -0.60 -16.21
N THR A 106 -3.03 0.21 -15.50
CA THR A 106 -2.00 1.06 -16.12
C THR A 106 -0.58 0.50 -16.07
N ALA A 107 -0.37 -0.75 -15.63
CA ALA A 107 0.96 -1.36 -15.67
C ALA A 107 1.44 -1.74 -17.10
N ASP A 108 0.53 -1.80 -18.09
CA ASP A 108 0.86 -2.32 -19.44
C ASP A 108 0.66 -1.33 -20.60
N GLN A 109 0.33 -0.05 -20.38
CA GLN A 109 0.12 0.88 -21.49
C GLN A 109 0.93 2.16 -21.38
N LYS A 110 2.23 2.03 -21.67
CA LYS A 110 3.07 3.13 -22.09
C LYS A 110 2.82 3.37 -23.58
N HIS A 111 1.97 4.34 -23.93
CA HIS A 111 2.17 5.30 -25.02
C HIS A 111 0.92 6.16 -25.27
N ASN A 112 1.18 7.47 -25.35
CA ASN A 112 0.48 8.49 -26.12
C ASN A 112 -1.04 8.67 -25.88
N ALA A 113 -1.37 9.62 -24.99
CA ALA A 113 -2.61 10.37 -25.10
C ALA A 113 -2.29 11.86 -24.97
N THR A 114 -2.09 12.50 -26.12
CA THR A 114 -2.21 13.95 -26.32
C THR A 114 -3.67 14.32 -26.04
N ALA A 115 -4.02 14.50 -24.77
CA ALA A 115 -5.26 15.16 -24.40
C ALA A 115 -4.92 16.65 -24.26
N ALA A 116 -5.43 17.42 -25.20
CA ALA A 116 -5.35 18.88 -25.21
C ALA A 116 -5.91 19.43 -23.89
N ILE A 117 -5.03 19.67 -22.91
CA ILE A 117 -5.31 20.59 -21.82
C ILE A 117 -5.23 21.96 -22.47
N LYS A 118 -6.40 22.57 -22.74
CA LYS A 118 -6.47 24.01 -22.97
C LYS A 118 -5.73 24.67 -21.79
N PRO A 119 -4.65 25.44 -22.02
CA PRO A 119 -4.20 26.38 -21.02
C PRO A 119 -5.26 27.48 -21.03
N ASP A 120 -6.15 27.48 -20.04
CA ASP A 120 -6.98 28.65 -19.80
C ASP A 120 -6.05 29.72 -19.24
N ILE A 121 -5.55 30.53 -20.16
CA ILE A 121 -4.90 31.80 -19.88
C ILE A 121 -6.02 32.71 -19.37
N GLY A 122 -6.07 32.95 -18.06
CA GLY A 122 -6.84 34.08 -17.54
C GLY A 122 -7.39 33.96 -16.13
N SER A 123 -6.54 33.96 -15.11
CA SER A 123 -6.62 34.99 -14.04
C SER A 123 -5.32 34.95 -13.22
N SER A 124 -4.63 36.09 -13.17
CA SER A 124 -3.53 36.32 -12.24
C SER A 124 -4.15 36.71 -10.90
N GLU A 125 -4.95 35.81 -10.32
CA GLU A 125 -5.57 36.03 -9.02
C GLU A 125 -4.69 35.40 -7.94
N THR A 126 -4.43 36.19 -6.90
CA THR A 126 -3.78 35.73 -5.68
C THR A 126 -4.71 34.74 -5.00
N GLU A 127 -4.53 33.44 -5.28
CA GLU A 127 -5.30 32.38 -4.63
C GLU A 127 -4.82 32.19 -3.20
N ASP A 128 -5.68 32.53 -2.24
CA ASP A 128 -5.45 32.24 -0.83
C ASP A 128 -5.86 30.80 -0.51
N PHE A 129 -5.00 30.07 0.22
CA PHE A 129 -5.27 28.71 0.67
C PHE A 129 -5.56 28.70 2.17
N LEU A 130 -6.70 28.11 2.57
CA LEU A 130 -7.01 27.83 3.97
C LEU A 130 -6.72 26.37 4.28
N ILE A 131 -5.89 26.12 5.29
CA ILE A 131 -5.52 24.76 5.73
C ILE A 131 -5.79 24.65 7.23
N GLU A 132 -6.69 23.75 7.62
CA GLU A 132 -6.97 23.44 9.02
C GLU A 132 -6.06 22.29 9.48
N VAL A 133 -5.41 22.48 10.63
CA VAL A 133 -4.47 21.52 11.22
C VAL A 133 -4.68 21.39 12.72
N SER A 134 -4.24 20.29 13.30
CA SER A 134 -4.16 20.15 14.76
C SER A 134 -3.07 21.09 15.33
N PRO A 135 -3.10 21.41 16.63
CA PRO A 135 -2.05 22.21 17.24
C PRO A 135 -0.68 21.53 17.11
N GLY A 136 0.36 22.30 16.76
CA GLY A 136 1.69 21.75 16.53
C GLY A 136 2.62 22.66 15.73
N THR A 137 3.81 22.15 15.45
CA THR A 137 4.83 22.84 14.63
C THR A 137 4.87 22.25 13.22
N TYR A 138 4.71 23.10 12.22
CA TYR A 138 4.60 22.73 10.82
C TYR A 138 5.65 23.45 9.95
N SER A 139 6.17 22.76 8.93
CA SER A 139 6.97 23.37 7.87
C SER A 139 6.15 23.38 6.59
N ILE A 140 5.83 24.58 6.11
CA ILE A 140 4.94 24.82 4.98
C ILE A 140 5.79 25.27 3.80
N THR A 141 5.75 24.50 2.72
CA THR A 141 6.52 24.76 1.49
C THR A 141 5.57 25.11 0.36
N ALA A 142 5.76 26.29 -0.22
CA ALA A 142 5.05 26.74 -1.41
C ALA A 142 6.01 26.70 -2.61
N ALA A 143 5.55 26.20 -3.76
CA ALA A 143 6.35 26.05 -4.98
C ALA A 143 5.51 26.28 -6.24
N MET A 144 6.09 26.96 -7.23
CA MET A 144 5.49 27.19 -8.55
C MET A 144 6.47 26.74 -9.64
N GLN A 145 5.98 26.41 -10.85
CA GLN A 145 6.79 25.78 -11.90
C GLN A 145 8.04 26.59 -12.31
N ASP A 146 8.00 27.92 -12.19
CA ASP A 146 9.06 28.82 -12.65
C ASP A 146 9.83 29.52 -11.52
N THR A 147 9.58 29.17 -10.26
CA THR A 147 10.13 29.91 -9.11
C THR A 147 10.71 28.99 -8.05
N ARG A 148 11.64 29.51 -7.25
CA ARG A 148 12.29 28.70 -6.22
C ARG A 148 11.29 28.43 -5.09
N PRO A 149 11.16 27.19 -4.61
CA PRO A 149 10.30 26.88 -3.47
C PRO A 149 10.70 27.69 -2.23
N GLU A 150 9.71 28.26 -1.55
CA GLU A 150 9.87 28.95 -0.27
C GLU A 150 9.28 28.08 0.84
N THR A 151 9.99 27.95 1.97
CA THR A 151 9.53 27.15 3.12
C THR A 151 9.53 28.01 4.39
N LYS A 152 8.42 27.99 5.13
CA LYS A 152 8.26 28.67 6.41
C LYS A 152 7.86 27.68 7.49
N THR A 153 8.51 27.76 8.64
CA THR A 153 8.15 26.95 9.81
C THR A 153 7.32 27.81 10.76
N VAL A 154 6.17 27.28 11.18
CA VAL A 154 5.24 27.96 12.09
C VAL A 154 4.81 27.02 13.21
N HIS A 155 4.51 27.59 14.37
CA HIS A 155 3.84 26.92 15.47
C HIS A 155 2.40 27.43 15.54
N ILE A 156 1.43 26.52 15.70
CA ILE A 156 0.01 26.84 15.72
C ILE A 156 -0.59 26.30 17.02
N ASP A 157 -1.13 27.19 17.83
CA ASP A 157 -1.87 26.87 19.06
C ASP A 157 -3.33 26.50 18.78
N ALA A 158 -4.01 25.90 19.77
CA ALA A 158 -5.41 25.51 19.64
C ALA A 158 -6.33 26.74 19.48
N GLY A 159 -7.06 26.80 18.36
CA GLY A 159 -7.95 27.91 18.02
C GLY A 159 -7.23 29.12 17.42
N GLU A 160 -5.92 29.04 17.18
CA GLU A 160 -5.14 30.07 16.50
C GLU A 160 -5.28 29.95 14.97
N SER A 161 -5.15 31.08 14.27
CA SER A 161 -5.08 31.12 12.81
C SER A 161 -3.97 32.08 12.38
N ILE A 162 -3.09 31.60 11.49
CA ILE A 162 -1.92 32.35 11.02
C ILE A 162 -2.05 32.54 9.51
N SER A 163 -1.94 33.80 9.05
CA SER A 163 -1.86 34.11 7.63
C SER A 163 -0.40 34.12 7.18
N LEU A 164 -0.09 33.37 6.12
CA LEU A 164 1.25 33.26 5.55
C LEU A 164 1.23 33.68 4.09
N THR A 165 2.06 34.66 3.75
CA THR A 165 2.28 35.10 2.36
C THR A 165 3.59 34.52 1.84
N PHE A 166 3.55 33.87 0.68
CA PHE A 166 4.74 33.38 -0.02
C PHE A 166 4.93 34.22 -1.29
N ASN A 167 6.14 34.74 -1.49
CA ASN A 167 6.46 35.52 -2.67
C ASN A 167 7.17 34.59 -3.66
N LEU A 168 6.37 33.81 -4.39
CA LEU A 168 6.85 32.84 -5.36
C LEU A 168 7.05 33.47 -6.73
#